data_AF-A0AAV5XD74-F1
#
_entry.id   AF-A0AAV5XD74-F1
#
_cell.length_a   1.000
_cell.length_b   1.000
_cell.length_c   1.000
_cell.angle_alpha   90.00
_cell.angle_beta   90.00
_cell.angle_gamma   90.00
#
_symmetry.space_group_name_H-M   'P 1'
#
loop_
_entity.id
_entity.type
_entity.pdbx_description
1 polymer ?
#
loop_
_entity_poly.entity_id
_entity_poly.type
_entity_poly.pdbx_seq_one_letter_code
_entity_poly.pdbx_strand_id
1 'polypeptide(L)'
;MSFLTRHWELKLLALGFSIALWFFVMTSEKSDLILSAPIEFDGVAPGLVVAGERPDTIDVQLHGLRGTLARLGPDQVKARVSLAGVGPGEITLRIVPEQVMVPSGITVLRINPSRIRVVLTASSTPRESQAPRS
;
A
#
# COMPACT_ATOMS: atom_id res chain seq x y z
N MET A 1 -26.77 -54.16 -20.40
CA MET A 1 -25.95 -53.08 -19.78
C MET A 1 -24.58 -52.98 -20.46
N SER A 2 -24.51 -52.51 -21.72
CA SER A 2 -23.21 -52.37 -22.43
C SER A 2 -23.11 -51.11 -23.32
N PHE A 3 -24.08 -50.19 -23.23
CA PHE A 3 -24.01 -48.89 -23.91
C PHE A 3 -23.15 -47.86 -23.17
N LEU A 4 -22.75 -48.16 -21.93
CA LEU A 4 -21.98 -47.25 -21.08
C LEU A 4 -20.48 -47.21 -21.41
N THR A 5 -19.97 -48.17 -22.18
CA THR A 5 -18.53 -48.33 -22.48
C THR A 5 -18.09 -47.79 -23.84
N ARG A 6 -19.01 -47.33 -24.71
CA ARG A 6 -18.64 -47.02 -26.12
C ARG A 6 -18.06 -45.63 -26.39
N HIS A 7 -17.99 -44.71 -25.43
CA HIS A 7 -17.29 -43.42 -25.58
C HIS A 7 -16.68 -42.96 -24.25
N TRP A 8 -16.16 -43.90 -23.45
CA TRP A 8 -15.48 -43.61 -22.18
C TRP A 8 -14.26 -42.70 -22.38
N GLU A 9 -13.58 -42.80 -23.54
CA GLU A 9 -12.44 -41.98 -23.90
C GLU A 9 -12.78 -40.49 -23.94
N LEU A 10 -13.92 -40.10 -24.52
CA LEU A 10 -14.37 -38.70 -24.54
C LEU A 10 -14.72 -38.19 -23.14
N LYS A 11 -15.31 -39.03 -22.29
CA LYS A 11 -15.66 -38.66 -20.90
C LYS A 11 -14.42 -38.51 -20.04
N LEU A 12 -13.42 -39.37 -20.20
CA LEU A 12 -12.11 -39.23 -19.57
C LEU A 12 -11.39 -37.98 -20.06
N LEU A 13 -11.44 -37.69 -21.37
CA LEU A 13 -10.82 -36.50 -21.93
C LEU A 13 -11.44 -35.24 -21.33
N ALA A 14 -12.78 -35.16 -21.29
CA ALA A 14 -13.50 -34.04 -20.69
C ALA A 14 -13.21 -33.89 -19.19
N LEU A 15 -13.17 -35.00 -18.45
CA LEU A 15 -12.81 -34.99 -17.03
C LEU A 15 -11.35 -34.53 -16.82
N GLY A 16 -10.43 -34.99 -17.66
CA GLY A 16 -9.03 -34.57 -17.66
C GLY A 16 -8.88 -33.08 -17.94
N PHE A 17 -9.58 -32.56 -18.94
CA PHE A 17 -9.63 -31.12 -19.23
C PHE A 17 -10.22 -30.32 -18.07
N SER A 18 -11.29 -30.80 -17.46
CA SER A 18 -11.90 -30.17 -16.29
C SER A 18 -10.94 -30.13 -15.11
N ILE A 19 -10.20 -31.22 -14.84
CA ILE A 19 -9.20 -31.29 -13.77
C ILE A 19 -8.01 -30.38 -14.09
N ALA A 20 -7.53 -30.38 -15.34
CA ALA A 20 -6.43 -29.52 -15.77
C ALA A 20 -6.80 -28.04 -15.64
N LEU A 21 -8.01 -27.66 -16.04
CA LEU A 21 -8.49 -26.28 -15.90
C LEU A 21 -8.72 -25.92 -14.42
N TRP A 22 -9.24 -26.85 -13.62
CA TRP A 22 -9.36 -26.67 -12.17
C TRP A 22 -7.99 -26.45 -11.51
N PHE A 23 -6.97 -27.24 -11.86
CA PHE A 23 -5.59 -27.04 -11.41
C PHE A 23 -5.01 -25.71 -11.89
N PHE A 24 -5.26 -25.36 -13.16
CA PHE A 24 -4.81 -24.08 -13.73
C PHE A 24 -5.45 -22.88 -13.03
N VAL A 25 -6.69 -22.99 -12.58
CA VAL A 25 -7.35 -21.96 -11.76
C VAL A 25 -6.79 -21.96 -10.34
N MET A 26 -6.58 -23.13 -9.74
CA MET A 26 -6.10 -23.28 -8.36
C MET A 26 -4.64 -22.81 -8.19
N THR A 27 -3.81 -22.87 -9.24
CA THR A 27 -2.37 -22.56 -9.16
C THR A 27 -2.05 -21.07 -8.99
N SER A 28 -3.04 -20.18 -9.08
CA SER A 28 -2.82 -18.73 -8.91
C SER A 28 -2.87 -18.35 -7.43
N GLU A 29 -1.98 -18.93 -6.62
CA GLU A 29 -1.88 -18.70 -5.17
C GLU A 29 -1.21 -17.36 -4.80
N LYS A 30 -1.41 -16.32 -5.62
CA LYS A 30 -0.96 -14.96 -5.25
C LYS A 30 -1.96 -14.42 -4.23
N SER A 31 -1.45 -14.06 -3.06
CA SER A 31 -2.27 -13.57 -1.97
C SER A 31 -2.22 -12.05 -1.94
N ASP A 32 -3.34 -11.44 -1.57
CA ASP A 32 -3.40 -10.01 -1.27
C ASP A 32 -3.26 -9.83 0.24
N LEU A 33 -2.38 -8.92 0.66
CA LEU A 33 -2.23 -8.52 2.05
C LEU A 33 -2.43 -7.01 2.17
N ILE A 34 -3.22 -6.56 3.14
CA ILE A 34 -3.36 -5.15 3.46
C ILE A 34 -2.49 -4.85 4.67
N LEU A 35 -1.57 -3.88 4.53
CA LEU A 35 -0.73 -3.39 5.61
C LEU A 35 -0.85 -1.88 5.75
N SER A 36 -0.86 -1.41 6.99
CA SER A 36 -0.82 0.02 7.29
C SER A 36 0.63 0.50 7.31
N ALA A 37 0.98 1.37 6.37
CA ALA A 37 2.31 1.96 6.24
C ALA A 37 2.32 3.38 6.81
N PRO A 38 3.31 3.75 7.64
CA PRO A 38 3.45 5.13 8.12
C PRO A 38 3.87 6.06 6.97
N ILE A 39 3.36 7.29 7.02
CA ILE A 39 3.71 8.36 6.08
C ILE A 39 4.92 9.14 6.61
N GLU A 40 6.02 9.13 5.86
CA GLU A 40 7.19 9.97 6.13
C GLU A 40 7.18 11.18 5.18
N PHE A 41 7.20 12.39 5.75
CA PHE A 41 7.29 13.63 4.98
C PHE A 41 8.75 14.06 4.86
N ASP A 42 9.18 14.31 3.63
CA ASP A 42 10.54 14.78 3.32
C ASP A 42 10.50 16.17 2.68
N GLY A 43 11.53 16.99 2.90
CA GLY A 43 11.66 18.29 2.22
C GLY A 43 10.70 19.40 2.69
N VAL A 44 10.24 19.35 3.94
CA VAL A 44 9.48 20.47 4.55
C VAL A 44 10.38 21.71 4.60
N ALA A 45 9.91 22.84 4.08
CA ALA A 45 10.68 24.07 4.08
C ALA A 45 10.98 24.55 5.53
N PRO A 46 12.20 25.07 5.81
CA PRO A 46 12.55 25.54 7.13
C PRO A 46 11.63 26.69 7.54
N GLY A 47 11.01 26.57 8.71
CA GLY A 47 10.02 27.54 9.19
C GLY A 47 8.57 27.17 8.89
N LEU A 48 8.30 25.99 8.30
CA LEU A 48 6.96 25.44 8.14
C LEU A 48 6.81 24.14 8.95
N VAL A 49 5.62 23.92 9.49
CA VAL A 49 5.21 22.65 10.10
C VAL A 49 3.95 22.14 9.43
N VAL A 50 3.87 20.82 9.31
CA VAL A 50 2.67 20.15 8.86
C VAL A 50 1.66 20.16 10.00
N ALA A 51 0.61 20.97 9.87
CA ALA A 51 -0.49 21.09 10.81
C ALA A 51 -1.79 20.53 10.19
N GLY A 52 -2.78 20.25 11.04
CA GLY A 52 -4.11 19.80 10.62
C GLY A 52 -4.39 18.31 10.83
N GLU A 53 -5.61 17.91 10.48
CA GLU A 53 -6.13 16.56 10.66
C GLU A 53 -5.76 15.70 9.45
N ARG A 54 -4.69 14.91 9.58
CA ARG A 54 -4.18 14.03 8.54
C ARG A 54 -4.03 12.60 9.07
N PRO A 55 -4.21 11.59 8.21
CA PRO A 55 -3.86 10.22 8.57
C PRO A 55 -2.34 10.11 8.66
N ASP A 56 -1.82 9.56 9.76
CA ASP A 56 -0.40 9.26 9.94
C ASP A 56 0.02 7.95 9.25
N THR A 57 -0.97 7.11 8.91
CA THR A 57 -0.80 5.82 8.24
C THR A 57 -1.72 5.71 7.03
N ILE A 58 -1.29 4.93 6.04
CA ILE A 58 -2.09 4.57 4.86
C ILE A 58 -2.18 3.07 4.73
N ASP A 59 -3.34 2.57 4.30
CA ASP A 59 -3.51 1.16 3.99
C ASP A 59 -3.04 0.89 2.57
N VAL A 60 -2.01 0.05 2.47
CA VAL A 60 -1.42 -0.38 1.21
C VAL A 60 -1.80 -1.83 0.97
N GLN A 61 -2.51 -2.08 -0.11
CA GLN A 61 -2.81 -3.43 -0.59
C GLN A 61 -1.65 -3.93 -1.42
N LEU A 62 -1.03 -4.99 -0.95
CA LEU A 62 0.15 -5.62 -1.51
C LEU A 62 -0.22 -6.96 -2.12
N HIS A 63 0.40 -7.28 -3.25
CA HIS A 63 0.22 -8.53 -3.97
C HIS A 63 1.55 -9.20 -4.20
N GLY A 64 1.63 -10.48 -3.90
CA GLY A 64 2.88 -11.22 -4.00
C GLY A 64 2.76 -12.67 -3.56
N LEU A 65 3.92 -13.32 -3.44
CA LEU A 65 4.02 -14.66 -2.90
C LEU A 65 3.65 -14.66 -1.41
N ARG A 66 2.80 -15.60 -1.00
CA ARG A 66 2.34 -15.72 0.39
C ARG A 66 3.49 -15.77 1.40
N GLY A 67 4.59 -16.45 1.07
CA GLY A 67 5.80 -16.51 1.91
C GLY A 67 6.52 -15.17 2.06
N THR A 68 6.52 -14.32 1.02
CA THR A 68 7.13 -12.98 1.06
C THR A 68 6.24 -12.03 1.85
N LEU A 69 4.92 -12.07 1.63
CA LEU A 69 3.94 -11.27 2.38
C LEU A 69 3.95 -11.63 3.87
N ALA A 70 4.04 -12.91 4.23
CA ALA A 70 4.08 -13.35 5.62
C ALA A 70 5.38 -12.95 6.37
N ARG A 71 6.47 -12.68 5.65
CA ARG A 71 7.73 -12.17 6.21
C ARG A 71 7.80 -10.65 6.21
N LEU A 72 6.83 -9.98 5.59
CA LEU A 72 6.82 -8.53 5.48
C LEU A 72 6.34 -7.93 6.80
N GLY A 73 7.27 -7.28 7.51
CA GLY A 73 6.95 -6.49 8.69
C GLY A 73 6.49 -5.07 8.32
N PRO A 74 5.73 -4.40 9.21
CA PRO A 74 5.31 -3.01 9.01
C PRO A 74 6.50 -2.05 8.82
N ASP A 75 7.67 -2.32 9.41
CA ASP A 75 8.87 -1.48 9.26
C ASP A 75 9.47 -1.49 7.85
N GLN A 76 9.15 -2.51 7.05
CA GLN A 76 9.67 -2.67 5.68
C GLN A 76 8.81 -1.94 4.64
N VAL A 77 7.65 -1.39 5.04
CA VAL A 77 6.74 -0.67 4.16
C VAL A 77 6.63 0.77 4.64
N LYS A 78 7.16 1.70 3.85
CA LYS A 78 7.15 3.13 4.18
C LYS A 78 6.70 3.96 3.00
N ALA A 79 5.79 4.89 3.23
CA ALA A 79 5.33 5.82 2.20
C ALA A 79 6.06 7.15 2.35
N ARG A 80 6.95 7.48 1.40
CA ARG A 80 7.68 8.75 1.41
C ARG A 80 7.00 9.79 0.54
N VAL A 81 6.55 10.88 1.17
CA VAL A 81 5.90 11.99 0.49
C VAL A 81 6.81 13.20 0.56
N SER A 82 7.32 13.64 -0.59
CA SER A 82 8.13 14.87 -0.65
C SER A 82 7.20 16.10 -0.67
N LEU A 83 7.49 17.05 0.22
CA LEU A 83 6.89 18.37 0.32
C LEU A 83 7.83 19.46 -0.19
N ALA A 84 8.91 19.07 -0.89
CA ALA A 84 9.89 20.01 -1.42
C ALA A 84 9.24 21.00 -2.38
N GLY A 85 9.35 22.31 -2.07
CA GLY A 85 8.77 23.38 -2.86
C GLY A 85 7.29 23.68 -2.58
N VAL A 86 6.68 23.01 -1.60
CA VAL A 86 5.31 23.32 -1.17
C VAL A 86 5.31 24.54 -0.24
N GLY A 87 4.57 25.57 -0.63
CA GLY A 87 4.39 26.79 0.17
C GLY A 87 3.38 26.63 1.32
N PRO A 88 3.27 27.64 2.20
CA PRO A 88 2.26 27.66 3.25
C PRO A 88 0.84 27.67 2.64
N GLY A 89 -0.07 26.90 3.24
CA GLY A 89 -1.44 26.75 2.76
C GLY A 89 -1.94 25.31 2.80
N GLU A 90 -3.16 25.12 2.31
CA GLU A 90 -3.81 23.82 2.22
C GLU A 90 -3.58 23.21 0.84
N ILE A 91 -2.99 22.02 0.82
CA ILE A 91 -2.71 21.27 -0.41
C ILE A 91 -3.21 19.83 -0.28
N THR A 92 -3.69 19.27 -1.39
CA THR A 92 -4.01 17.85 -1.48
C THR A 92 -2.88 17.13 -2.21
N LEU A 93 -2.18 16.26 -1.52
CA LEU A 93 -1.10 15.45 -2.08
C LEU A 93 -1.66 14.09 -2.49
N ARG A 94 -1.22 13.62 -3.66
CA ARG A 94 -1.54 12.28 -4.13
C ARG A 94 -0.35 11.37 -3.84
N ILE A 95 -0.60 10.26 -3.16
CA ILE A 95 0.40 9.24 -2.89
C ILE A 95 0.36 8.25 -4.05
N VAL A 96 1.51 8.04 -4.69
CA VAL A 96 1.65 7.10 -5.79
C VAL A 96 2.40 5.83 -5.35
N PRO A 97 2.15 4.66 -5.96
CA PRO A 97 2.84 3.41 -5.62
C PRO A 97 4.36 3.49 -5.61
N GLU A 98 4.93 4.31 -6.48
CA GLU A 98 6.38 4.51 -6.62
C GLU A 98 7.01 5.20 -5.40
N GLN A 99 6.19 5.88 -4.58
CA GLN A 99 6.62 6.51 -3.33
C GLN A 99 6.60 5.54 -2.14
N VAL A 100 6.04 4.34 -2.31
CA VAL A 100 5.99 3.31 -1.27
C VAL A 100 7.20 2.39 -1.44
N MET A 101 8.09 2.40 -0.45
CA MET A 101 9.19 1.45 -0.40
C MET A 101 8.64 0.08 -0.03
N VAL A 102 8.79 -0.89 -0.93
CA VAL A 102 8.43 -2.31 -0.72
C VAL A 102 9.59 -3.20 -1.18
N PRO A 103 9.77 -4.39 -0.58
CA PRO A 103 10.82 -5.31 -1.02
C PRO A 103 10.50 -5.95 -2.38
N SER A 104 11.55 -6.47 -3.02
CA SER A 104 11.44 -7.15 -4.33
C SER A 104 10.45 -8.32 -4.30
N GLY A 105 9.64 -8.45 -5.35
CA GLY A 105 8.66 -9.53 -5.47
C GLY A 105 7.30 -9.21 -4.85
N ILE A 106 7.09 -7.95 -4.45
CA ILE A 106 5.80 -7.43 -3.99
C ILE A 106 5.38 -6.29 -4.91
N THR A 107 4.10 -6.27 -5.29
CA THR A 107 3.50 -5.20 -6.08
C THR A 107 2.42 -4.51 -5.27
N VAL A 108 2.44 -3.17 -5.27
CA VAL A 108 1.37 -2.37 -4.67
C VAL A 108 0.19 -2.33 -5.63
N LEU A 109 -0.95 -2.89 -5.22
CA LEU A 109 -2.19 -2.88 -6.02
C LEU A 109 -3.01 -1.62 -5.77
N ARG A 110 -3.12 -1.22 -4.50
CA ARG A 110 -4.02 -0.14 -4.08
C ARG A 110 -3.45 0.57 -2.87
N ILE A 111 -3.70 1.87 -2.80
CA ILE A 111 -3.37 2.72 -1.67
C ILE A 111 -4.65 3.42 -1.23
N ASN A 112 -4.93 3.38 0.07
CA ASN A 112 -6.06 4.05 0.67
C ASN A 112 -5.67 4.73 2.00
N PRO A 113 -5.89 6.04 2.17
CA PRO A 113 -6.28 7.01 1.14
C PRO A 113 -5.13 7.30 0.16
N SER A 114 -5.44 7.36 -1.14
CA SER A 114 -4.48 7.78 -2.18
C SER A 114 -4.30 9.30 -2.27
N ARG A 115 -5.15 10.06 -1.57
CA ARG A 115 -5.09 11.52 -1.49
C ARG A 115 -5.15 11.93 -0.03
N ILE A 116 -4.13 12.64 0.41
CA ILE A 116 -4.06 13.21 1.75
C ILE A 116 -4.14 14.73 1.64
N ARG A 117 -4.97 15.34 2.49
CA ARG A 117 -5.05 16.79 2.62
C ARG A 117 -4.09 17.20 3.73
N VAL A 118 -3.20 18.13 3.41
CA VAL A 118 -2.13 18.56 4.29
C VAL A 118 -2.15 20.07 4.37
N VAL A 119 -2.07 20.62 5.58
CA VAL A 119 -2.00 22.06 5.80
C VAL A 119 -0.60 22.40 6.29
N LEU A 120 0.10 23.26 5.58
CA LEU A 120 1.40 23.78 6.02
C LEU A 120 1.18 25.15 6.65
N THR A 121 1.58 25.28 7.91
CA THR A 121 1.58 26.57 8.61
C THR A 121 2.99 26.97 8.99
N ALA A 122 3.23 28.26 9.19
CA ALA A 122 4.49 28.73 9.73
C ALA A 122 4.74 28.09 11.10
N SER A 123 5.96 27.59 11.32
CA SER A 123 6.40 27.11 12.62
C SER A 123 6.48 28.30 13.57
N SER A 124 5.34 28.70 14.13
CA SER A 124 5.34 29.53 15.32
C SER A 124 5.82 28.62 16.44
N THR A 125 7.15 28.50 16.59
CA THR A 125 7.75 28.23 17.89
C THR A 125 7.03 29.16 18.85
N PRO A 126 6.24 28.64 19.82
CA PRO A 126 5.74 29.49 20.88
C PRO A 126 7.00 30.10 21.49
N ARG A 127 7.22 31.39 21.22
CA ARG A 127 8.17 32.19 21.95
C ARG A 127 7.61 32.16 23.35
N GLU A 128 8.12 31.22 24.15
CA GLU A 128 7.99 31.16 25.59
C GLU A 128 8.56 32.48 26.11
N SER A 129 7.71 33.49 26.02
CA SER A 129 7.74 34.69 26.79
C SER A 129 7.35 34.29 28.20
N GLN A 130 8.29 33.71 28.94
CA GLN A 130 8.40 34.04 30.35
C GLN A 130 9.75 34.72 30.57
N ALA A 131 9.64 36.03 30.40
CA ALA A 131 10.59 37.09 30.69
C ALA A 131 11.13 37.01 32.14
N PRO A 132 12.27 37.66 32.43
CA PRO A 132 12.90 37.64 33.75
C PRO A 132 12.02 38.37 34.76
N ARG A 133 11.88 37.81 35.96
CA ARG A 133 11.44 38.56 37.14
C ARG A 133 12.60 38.64 38.13
N SER A 134 13.24 39.81 38.09
CA SER A 134 13.64 40.65 39.25
C SER A 134 13.90 39.95 40.58
#